data_AF-A0A849WYE4-F1
#
_entry.id   AF-A0A849WYE4-F1
#
_cell.length_a   1.000
_cell.length_b   1.000
_cell.length_c   1.000
_cell.angle_alpha   90.00
_cell.angle_beta   90.00
_cell.angle_gamma   90.00
#
_symmetry.space_group_name_H-M   'P 1'
#
loop_
_entity.id
_entity.type
_entity.pdbx_description
1 polymer ?
#
loop_
_entity_poly.entity_id
_entity_poly.type
_entity_poly.pdbx_seq_one_letter_code
_entity_poly.pdbx_strand_id
1 'polypeptide(L)'
;MQLIPILHPNKAMATHLLRTALFLALLTPPAWAIQAFEPAAIDRVAGSRLWHRLLHYKHHWFHGYESAVDGEGFFLSPHGKEDPRAELLATIDAFLREGAEPMGKSKLTPQCAFPA
;
A
#
# COMPACT_ATOMS: atom_id res chain seq x y z
N MET A 1 22.51 -45.32 44.32
CA MET A 1 22.27 -43.94 43.83
C MET A 1 22.99 -43.76 42.50
N GLN A 2 22.25 -43.72 41.39
CA GLN A 2 22.78 -43.47 40.04
C GLN A 2 22.91 -41.96 39.84
N LEU A 3 24.09 -41.47 39.45
CA LEU A 3 24.32 -40.08 39.05
C LEU A 3 24.17 -39.96 37.54
N ILE A 4 23.30 -39.05 37.12
CA ILE A 4 22.93 -38.73 35.73
C ILE A 4 24.14 -38.10 35.01
N PRO A 5 24.52 -38.52 33.80
CA PRO A 5 25.57 -37.84 33.04
C PRO A 5 25.03 -36.54 32.44
N ILE A 6 25.68 -35.43 32.77
CA ILE A 6 25.41 -34.11 32.22
C ILE A 6 25.82 -34.13 30.74
N LEU A 7 24.82 -34.16 29.85
CA LEU A 7 25.00 -34.06 28.40
C LEU A 7 25.57 -32.68 28.06
N HIS A 8 26.89 -32.57 27.90
CA HIS A 8 27.54 -31.37 27.38
C HIS A 8 27.27 -31.27 25.88
N PRO A 9 26.73 -30.15 25.37
CA PRO A 9 26.50 -29.98 23.94
C PRO A 9 27.83 -29.98 23.18
N ASN A 10 27.94 -30.83 22.15
CA ASN A 10 29.11 -30.91 21.29
C ASN A 10 29.23 -29.60 20.46
N LYS A 11 30.45 -29.08 20.30
CA LYS A 11 30.74 -27.86 19.54
C LYS A 11 30.09 -27.88 18.15
N ALA A 12 30.07 -29.02 17.48
CA ALA A 12 29.41 -29.19 16.17
C ALA A 12 27.90 -28.90 16.22
N MET A 13 27.22 -29.31 17.30
CA MET A 13 25.79 -29.08 17.51
C MET A 13 25.52 -27.59 17.74
N ALA A 14 26.37 -26.92 18.52
CA ALA A 14 26.30 -25.47 18.71
C ALA A 14 26.53 -24.70 17.39
N THR A 15 27.48 -25.12 16.55
CA THR A 15 27.74 -24.48 15.25
C THR A 15 26.59 -24.67 14.27
N HIS A 16 25.94 -25.85 14.25
CA HIS A 16 24.77 -26.09 13.41
C HIS A 16 23.57 -25.24 13.85
N LEU A 17 23.31 -25.15 15.17
CA LEU A 17 22.24 -24.31 15.73
C LEU A 17 22.49 -22.81 15.46
N LEU A 18 23.74 -22.34 15.54
CA LEU A 18 24.09 -20.95 15.24
C LEU A 18 23.89 -20.62 13.75
N ARG A 19 24.29 -21.54 12.86
CA ARG A 19 24.15 -21.37 11.40
C ARG A 19 22.69 -21.39 10.95
N THR A 20 21.86 -22.27 11.50
CA THR A 20 20.42 -22.30 11.18
C THR A 20 19.69 -21.08 11.72
N ALA A 21 20.01 -20.62 12.93
CA ALA A 21 19.46 -19.38 13.49
C ALA A 21 19.83 -18.15 12.64
N LEU A 22 21.07 -18.07 12.16
CA LEU A 22 21.52 -16.99 11.27
C LEU A 22 20.77 -17.03 9.93
N PHE A 23 20.62 -18.21 9.31
CA PHE A 23 19.85 -18.36 8.06
C PHE A 23 18.38 -17.93 8.20
N LEU A 24 17.75 -18.23 9.34
CA LEU A 24 16.36 -17.82 9.62
C LEU A 24 16.23 -16.30 9.78
N ALA A 25 17.21 -15.64 10.39
CA ALA A 25 17.21 -14.18 10.55
C ALA A 25 17.37 -13.41 9.23
N LEU A 26 17.98 -14.03 8.21
CA LEU A 26 18.11 -13.44 6.87
C LEU A 26 16.85 -13.61 6.00
N LEU A 27 15.92 -14.52 6.36
CA LEU A 27 14.71 -14.78 5.57
C LEU A 27 13.52 -13.87 5.93
N THR A 28 13.58 -13.17 7.07
CA THR A 28 12.57 -12.18 7.42
C THR A 28 12.86 -10.88 6.67
N PRO A 29 11.98 -10.45 5.74
CA PRO A 29 12.11 -9.13 5.16
C PRO A 29 12.06 -8.13 6.32
N PRO A 30 13.01 -7.21 6.38
CA PRO A 30 13.11 -6.37 7.54
C PRO A 30 11.96 -5.36 7.49
N ALA A 31 11.39 -5.01 8.65
CA ALA A 31 10.13 -4.27 8.75
C ALA A 31 10.08 -2.92 8.00
N TRP A 32 11.22 -2.39 7.58
CA TRP A 32 11.37 -1.19 6.75
C TRP A 32 11.09 -1.39 5.26
N ALA A 33 10.91 -2.65 4.81
CA ALA A 33 10.57 -2.95 3.42
C ALA A 33 9.08 -2.67 3.08
N ILE A 34 8.23 -2.42 4.07
CA ILE A 34 6.83 -2.05 3.84
C ILE A 34 6.76 -0.53 3.65
N GLN A 35 6.57 -0.09 2.41
CA GLN A 35 6.28 1.31 2.10
C GLN A 35 4.84 1.63 2.53
N ALA A 36 4.65 2.02 3.78
CA ALA A 36 3.36 2.53 4.27
C ALA A 36 3.35 4.06 4.17
N PHE A 37 2.32 4.61 3.53
CA PHE A 37 2.09 6.05 3.56
C PHE A 37 1.51 6.47 4.91
N GLU A 38 2.00 7.59 5.45
CA GLU A 38 1.52 8.13 6.72
C GLU A 38 0.05 8.57 6.57
N PRO A 39 -0.88 8.15 7.45
CA PRO A 39 -2.29 8.46 7.31
C PRO A 39 -2.61 9.95 7.18
N ALA A 40 -1.96 10.82 7.97
CA ALA A 40 -2.19 12.26 7.87
C ALA A 40 -1.65 12.85 6.55
N ALA A 41 -0.63 12.27 5.93
CA ALA A 41 -0.20 12.65 4.58
C ALA A 41 -1.25 12.32 3.53
N ILE A 42 -1.85 11.13 3.61
CA ILE A 42 -2.98 10.73 2.76
C ILE A 42 -4.15 11.69 2.96
N ASP A 43 -4.52 11.98 4.20
CA ASP A 43 -5.66 12.86 4.51
C ASP A 43 -5.40 14.30 4.03
N ARG A 44 -4.16 14.80 4.14
CA ARG A 44 -3.78 16.12 3.60
C ARG A 44 -3.95 16.20 2.08
N VAL A 45 -3.51 15.17 1.34
CA VAL A 45 -3.63 15.16 -0.12
C VAL A 45 -5.08 14.94 -0.54
N ALA A 46 -5.78 14.00 0.10
CA ALA A 46 -7.18 13.70 -0.16
C ALA A 46 -8.07 14.93 0.08
N GLY A 47 -7.82 15.72 1.12
CA GLY A 47 -8.55 16.96 1.39
C GLY A 47 -8.04 18.18 0.60
N SER A 48 -7.00 18.03 -0.22
CA SER A 48 -6.38 19.16 -0.90
C SER A 48 -7.24 19.70 -2.05
N ARG A 49 -7.20 21.02 -2.25
CA ARG A 49 -7.89 21.68 -3.36
C ARG A 49 -7.41 21.17 -4.73
N LEU A 50 -6.13 20.79 -4.84
CA LEU A 50 -5.55 20.29 -6.08
C LEU A 50 -6.16 18.93 -6.45
N TRP A 51 -6.18 18.00 -5.50
CA TRP A 51 -6.81 16.69 -5.69
C TRP A 51 -8.30 16.81 -6.00
N HIS A 52 -9.02 17.65 -5.25
CA HIS A 52 -10.43 17.88 -5.49
C HIS A 52 -10.71 18.44 -6.89
N ARG A 53 -9.84 19.32 -7.41
CA ARG A 53 -9.98 19.87 -8.76
C ARG A 53 -9.68 18.86 -9.85
N LEU A 54 -8.62 18.07 -9.68
CA LEU A 54 -8.21 17.05 -10.65
C LEU A 54 -9.35 16.07 -10.95
N LEU A 55 -10.08 15.67 -9.90
CA LEU A 55 -11.19 14.73 -9.99
C LEU A 55 -12.57 15.40 -9.98
N HIS A 56 -12.61 16.74 -10.09
CA HIS A 56 -13.86 17.53 -10.12
C HIS A 56 -14.83 17.27 -8.95
N TYR A 57 -14.32 17.05 -7.73
CA TYR A 57 -15.15 16.96 -6.54
C TYR A 57 -15.79 18.30 -6.19
N LYS A 58 -17.06 18.22 -5.80
CA LYS A 58 -17.84 19.30 -5.22
C LYS A 58 -18.28 18.90 -3.83
N HIS A 59 -18.26 19.86 -2.92
CA HIS A 59 -18.80 19.65 -1.58
C HIS A 59 -20.31 19.89 -1.59
N HIS A 60 -21.06 18.86 -1.26
CA HIS A 60 -22.50 18.90 -1.04
C HIS A 60 -22.77 19.06 0.45
N TRP A 61 -23.63 20.01 0.79
CA TRP A 61 -23.87 20.41 2.18
C TRP A 61 -24.35 19.23 3.07
N PHE A 62 -25.04 18.26 2.50
CA PHE A 62 -25.59 17.11 3.23
C PHE A 62 -24.88 15.77 2.95
N HIS A 63 -24.07 15.66 1.90
CA HIS A 63 -23.55 14.38 1.38
C HIS A 63 -22.02 14.34 1.26
N GLY A 64 -21.30 15.30 1.84
CA GLY A 64 -19.84 15.32 1.78
C GLY A 64 -19.33 15.71 0.39
N TYR A 65 -18.40 14.95 -0.17
CA TYR A 65 -17.84 15.22 -1.50
C TYR A 65 -18.45 14.30 -2.55
N GLU A 66 -18.70 14.83 -3.74
CA GLU A 66 -19.09 14.04 -4.91
C GLU A 66 -18.39 14.59 -6.15
N SER A 67 -17.81 13.71 -6.96
CA SER A 67 -17.23 14.07 -8.24
C SER A 67 -18.31 14.27 -9.30
N ALA A 68 -18.18 15.34 -10.08
CA ALA A 68 -19.04 15.60 -11.23
C ALA A 68 -18.73 14.72 -12.45
N VAL A 69 -17.78 13.78 -12.35
CA VAL A 69 -17.42 12.88 -13.44
C VAL A 69 -18.33 11.65 -13.44
N ASP A 70 -18.99 11.40 -14.57
CA ASP A 70 -19.90 10.26 -14.78
C ASP A 70 -19.31 9.18 -15.71
N GLY A 71 -18.04 9.31 -16.08
CA GLY A 71 -17.38 8.37 -16.98
C GLY A 71 -17.20 6.99 -16.36
N GLU A 72 -17.73 5.95 -17.00
CA GLU A 72 -17.48 4.57 -16.61
C GLU A 72 -15.97 4.26 -16.60
N GLY A 73 -15.50 3.64 -15.52
CA GLY A 73 -14.10 3.27 -15.34
C GLY A 73 -13.15 4.46 -15.14
N PHE A 74 -13.65 5.65 -14.82
CA PHE A 74 -12.82 6.80 -14.47
C PHE A 74 -12.18 6.65 -13.08
N PHE A 75 -12.93 6.14 -12.11
CA PHE A 75 -12.45 5.91 -10.74
C PHE A 75 -11.79 4.54 -10.61
N LEU A 76 -10.69 4.47 -9.86
CA LEU A 76 -10.02 3.23 -9.49
C LEU A 76 -10.67 2.58 -8.26
N SER A 77 -11.21 3.39 -7.36
CA SER A 77 -12.00 2.92 -6.23
C SER A 77 -13.48 2.78 -6.62
N PRO A 78 -14.18 1.71 -6.19
CA PRO A 78 -15.63 1.60 -6.35
C PRO A 78 -16.39 2.72 -5.62
N HIS A 79 -15.77 3.33 -4.60
CA HIS A 79 -16.30 4.47 -3.86
C HIS A 79 -15.66 5.80 -4.29
N GLY A 80 -14.81 5.79 -5.31
CA GLY A 80 -14.00 6.94 -5.69
C GLY A 80 -14.83 8.16 -6.03
N LYS A 81 -16.04 8.00 -6.57
CA LYS A 81 -16.92 9.14 -6.88
C LYS A 81 -17.30 9.97 -5.65
N GLU A 82 -17.39 9.36 -4.46
CA GLU A 82 -17.90 9.98 -3.24
C GLU A 82 -16.84 10.06 -2.12
N ASP A 83 -15.75 9.32 -2.26
CA ASP A 83 -14.67 9.25 -1.28
C ASP A 83 -13.31 9.63 -1.93
N PRO A 84 -12.90 10.92 -1.82
CA PRO A 84 -11.62 11.40 -2.31
C PRO A 84 -10.43 10.65 -1.72
N ARG A 85 -10.55 10.13 -0.50
CA ARG A 85 -9.48 9.41 0.19
C ARG A 85 -9.36 7.99 -0.34
N ALA A 86 -10.48 7.30 -0.54
CA ALA A 86 -10.48 5.97 -1.14
C ALA A 86 -9.93 6.01 -2.57
N GLU A 87 -10.29 7.04 -3.36
CA GLU A 87 -9.75 7.20 -4.72
C GLU A 87 -8.24 7.46 -4.72
N LEU A 88 -7.74 8.29 -3.80
CA LEU A 88 -6.31 8.57 -3.68
C LEU A 88 -5.51 7.32 -3.37
N LEU A 89 -5.97 6.50 -2.42
CA LEU A 89 -5.31 5.24 -2.07
C LEU A 89 -5.29 4.27 -3.26
N ALA A 90 -6.41 4.13 -3.96
CA ALA A 90 -6.48 3.28 -5.16
C ALA A 90 -5.58 3.81 -6.29
N THR A 91 -5.47 5.14 -6.42
CA THR A 91 -4.57 5.81 -7.37
C THR A 91 -3.11 5.52 -7.06
N ILE A 92 -2.69 5.66 -5.80
CA ILE A 92 -1.32 5.38 -5.37
C ILE A 92 -0.98 3.90 -5.61
N ASP A 93 -1.88 2.98 -5.24
CA ASP A 93 -1.68 1.55 -5.46
C ASP A 93 -1.55 1.22 -6.96
N ALA A 94 -2.39 1.84 -7.80
CA ALA A 94 -2.30 1.68 -9.24
C ALA A 94 -1.03 2.31 -9.84
N PHE A 95 -0.51 3.39 -9.26
CA PHE A 95 0.71 4.05 -9.72
C PHE A 95 1.96 3.20 -9.44
N LEU A 96 1.96 2.46 -8.34
CA LEU A 96 3.08 1.63 -7.89
C LEU A 96 3.08 0.22 -8.48
N ARG A 97 1.95 -0.22 -9.05
CA ARG A 97 1.83 -1.56 -9.64
C ARG A 97 2.48 -1.63 -11.01
N GLU A 98 3.35 -2.62 -11.20
CA GLU A 98 3.87 -2.97 -12.52
C GLU A 98 2.71 -3.44 -13.43
N GLY A 99 2.68 -2.97 -14.67
CA GLY A 99 1.63 -3.35 -15.62
C GLY A 99 0.23 -2.89 -15.23
N ALA A 100 0.10 -1.72 -14.59
CA ALA A 100 -1.20 -1.16 -14.22
C ALA A 100 -2.20 -1.15 -15.39
N GLU A 101 -3.42 -1.62 -15.12
CA GLU A 101 -4.47 -1.77 -16.12
C GLU A 101 -4.87 -0.42 -16.73
N PRO A 102 -5.15 -0.36 -18.04
CA PRO A 102 -5.63 0.84 -18.69
C PRO A 102 -6.97 1.33 -18.12
N MET A 103 -7.08 2.63 -17.84
CA MET A 103 -8.25 3.22 -17.21
C MET A 103 -9.31 3.71 -18.21
N GLY A 104 -10.56 3.38 -17.89
CA GLY A 104 -11.76 3.90 -18.56
C GLY A 104 -11.74 3.83 -20.08
N LYS A 105 -12.26 4.89 -20.70
CA LYS A 105 -12.29 5.06 -22.16
C LYS A 105 -10.95 5.50 -22.75
N SER A 106 -10.10 6.15 -21.95
CA SER A 106 -8.80 6.65 -22.41
C SER A 106 -7.84 5.52 -22.79
N LYS A 107 -7.99 4.34 -22.17
CA LYS A 107 -7.07 3.20 -22.30
C LYS A 107 -5.62 3.60 -22.01
N LEU A 108 -5.42 4.62 -21.18
CA LEU A 108 -4.12 5.05 -20.69
C LEU A 108 -3.84 4.40 -19.33
N THR A 109 -2.57 4.25 -18.99
CA THR A 109 -2.19 3.88 -17.63
C THR A 109 -2.59 4.99 -16.65
N PRO A 110 -2.79 4.68 -15.36
CA PRO A 110 -3.18 5.66 -14.35
C PRO A 110 -2.31 6.93 -14.32
N GLN A 111 -0.99 6.80 -14.49
CA GLN A 111 -0.05 7.92 -14.47
C GLN A 111 -0.27 8.89 -15.65
N CYS A 112 -0.76 8.37 -16.78
CA CYS A 112 -1.06 9.17 -17.97
C CYS A 112 -2.50 9.72 -17.94
N ALA A 113 -3.43 9.01 -17.31
CA ALA A 113 -4.82 9.46 -17.16
C ALA A 113 -4.96 10.61 -16.15
N PHE A 114 -4.08 10.64 -15.14
CA PHE A 114 -4.00 11.71 -14.13
C PHE A 114 -2.66 12.46 -14.22
N PRO A 115 -2.47 13.30 -15.25
CA PRO A 115 -1.26 14.11 -15.37
C PRO A 115 -1.22 15.16 -14.24
N ALA A 116 -0.07 15.22 -13.55
CA ALA A 116 0.21 16.18 -12.50
C ALA A 116 0.63 17.55 -13.05
#